data_AF-A7MCW6-F1
#
_entry.id   AF-A7MCW6-F1
#
_cell.length_a   1.000
_cell.length_b   1.000
_cell.length_c   1.000
_cell.angle_alpha   90.00
_cell.angle_beta   90.00
_cell.angle_gamma   90.00
#
_symmetry.space_group_name_H-M   'P 1'
#
loop_
_entity.id
_entity.type
_entity.pdbx_description
1 polymer ?
#
loop_
_entity_poly.entity_id
_entity_poly.type
_entity_poly.pdbx_seq_one_letter_code
_entity_poly.pdbx_strand_id
1 'polypeptide(L)'
;MRRKGRCHRGSAARHPSSPCSIKHSPTRETLTYAQAQRMVEIEIEGRLHRISIFDPLEIILEDDLTAQEMSECNSNKEKLFLVLFFDNKRSWQWLPKSKMVPLGVDETIDKLKMMEGRNSSIRKAVRIAFDRAMNHLSRVHGEPASDLSDID
;
A
#
# COMPACT_ATOMS: atom_id res chain seq x y z
N MET A 1 -11.88 17.37 -64.34
CA MET A 1 -12.21 17.92 -63.00
C MET A 1 -13.72 17.86 -62.81
N ARG A 2 -14.16 17.46 -61.60
CA ARG A 2 -15.51 17.05 -61.18
C ARG A 2 -16.62 18.06 -61.50
N ARG A 3 -17.84 17.59 -61.86
CA ARG A 3 -19.13 17.83 -61.14
C ARG A 3 -20.24 16.84 -61.59
N LYS A 4 -20.64 15.94 -60.68
CA LYS A 4 -21.87 15.12 -60.60
C LYS A 4 -22.56 15.58 -59.31
N GLY A 5 -23.86 15.76 -59.11
CA GLY A 5 -25.07 15.69 -59.92
C GLY A 5 -26.25 16.12 -59.00
N ARG A 6 -27.35 16.56 -59.61
CA ARG A 6 -28.76 16.66 -59.14
C ARG A 6 -29.08 17.03 -57.69
N CYS A 7 -29.80 18.15 -57.54
CA CYS A 7 -30.78 18.37 -56.49
C CYS A 7 -32.13 17.74 -56.89
N HIS A 8 -32.80 17.02 -56.00
CA HIS A 8 -34.27 16.86 -56.01
C HIS A 8 -34.83 16.45 -54.64
N ARG A 9 -35.77 17.29 -54.18
CA ARG A 9 -37.08 16.96 -53.58
C ARG A 9 -37.15 16.50 -52.12
N GLY A 10 -38.02 17.19 -51.36
CA GLY A 10 -38.72 16.61 -50.22
C GLY A 10 -39.18 17.65 -49.19
N SER A 11 -40.37 18.22 -49.38
CA SER A 11 -41.10 18.95 -48.34
C SER A 11 -41.77 17.95 -47.39
N ALA A 12 -41.56 18.07 -46.07
CA ALA A 12 -42.44 17.45 -45.07
C ALA A 12 -42.37 18.16 -43.71
N ALA A 13 -43.54 18.67 -43.31
CA ALA A 13 -44.10 18.90 -41.99
C ALA A 13 -43.21 18.99 -40.71
N ARG A 14 -43.38 20.13 -40.03
CA ARG A 14 -43.53 20.36 -38.58
C ARG A 14 -43.01 19.27 -37.64
N HIS A 15 -41.93 19.58 -36.91
CA HIS A 15 -41.68 19.04 -35.58
C HIS A 15 -41.44 20.22 -34.60
N PRO A 16 -42.08 20.23 -33.42
CA PRO A 16 -41.85 21.25 -32.40
C PRO A 16 -40.42 21.13 -31.85
N SER A 17 -39.85 22.28 -31.49
CA SER A 17 -38.56 22.44 -30.82
C SER A 17 -38.40 21.41 -29.70
N SER A 18 -37.51 20.44 -29.91
CA SER A 18 -37.07 19.54 -28.86
C SER A 18 -36.33 20.37 -27.82
N PRO A 19 -36.75 20.40 -26.53
CA PRO A 19 -35.92 20.98 -25.49
C PRO A 19 -34.68 20.08 -25.39
N CYS A 20 -33.53 20.68 -25.64
CA CYS A 20 -32.24 20.02 -25.54
C CYS A 20 -32.15 19.33 -24.16
N SER A 21 -32.17 17.99 -24.13
CA SER A 21 -31.72 17.24 -22.97
C SER A 21 -30.20 17.27 -22.95
N ILE A 22 -29.62 18.45 -22.73
CA ILE A 22 -28.26 18.55 -22.23
C ILE A 22 -28.37 18.03 -20.80
N LYS A 23 -28.05 16.76 -20.64
CA LYS A 23 -27.75 16.18 -19.33
C LYS A 23 -26.47 16.87 -18.86
N HIS A 24 -26.64 18.07 -18.30
CA HIS A 24 -25.61 18.71 -17.52
C HIS A 24 -25.29 17.73 -16.39
N SER A 25 -24.03 17.31 -16.33
CA SER A 25 -23.40 16.83 -15.11
C SER A 25 -23.81 17.74 -13.95
N PRO A 26 -24.07 17.19 -12.73
CA PRO A 26 -24.48 17.98 -11.58
C PRO A 26 -23.70 19.29 -11.53
N THR A 27 -24.47 20.34 -11.72
CA THR A 27 -24.05 21.68 -12.11
C THR A 27 -23.04 22.23 -11.11
N ARG A 28 -22.01 22.92 -11.62
CA ARG A 28 -21.25 23.92 -10.89
C ARG A 28 -22.25 24.95 -10.33
N GLU A 29 -22.79 24.71 -9.14
CA GLU A 29 -23.69 25.65 -8.48
C GLU A 29 -22.89 26.89 -8.08
N THR A 30 -22.85 27.89 -8.95
CA THR A 30 -22.36 29.23 -8.63
C THR A 30 -23.27 29.83 -7.57
N LEU A 31 -22.73 29.99 -6.37
CA LEU A 31 -23.43 30.59 -5.24
C LEU A 31 -23.77 32.06 -5.48
N THR A 32 -24.85 32.54 -4.85
CA THR A 32 -25.06 33.98 -4.70
C THR A 32 -23.95 34.60 -3.87
N TYR A 33 -23.72 35.91 -4.01
CA TYR A 33 -22.68 36.62 -3.23
C TYR A 33 -22.81 36.38 -1.73
N ALA A 34 -24.03 36.48 -1.19
CA ALA A 34 -24.31 36.23 0.22
C ALA A 34 -24.05 34.76 0.63
N GLN A 35 -24.27 33.80 -0.26
CA GLN A 35 -23.93 32.40 0.00
C GLN A 35 -22.41 32.16 -0.10
N ALA A 36 -21.73 32.77 -1.09
CA ALA A 36 -20.28 32.63 -1.27
C ALA A 36 -19.49 33.23 -0.11
N GLN A 37 -19.95 34.33 0.47
CA GLN A 37 -19.36 34.93 1.68
C GLN A 37 -19.40 34.02 2.91
N ARG A 38 -20.18 32.94 2.86
CA ARG A 38 -20.36 31.99 3.96
C ARG A 38 -19.64 30.67 3.70
N MET A 39 -19.13 30.45 2.50
CA MET A 39 -18.51 29.20 2.11
C MET A 39 -17.01 29.40 1.87
N VAL A 40 -16.19 28.50 2.41
CA VAL A 40 -14.74 28.46 2.24
C VAL A 40 -14.38 27.23 1.43
N GLU A 41 -13.57 27.40 0.39
CA GLU A 41 -13.04 26.30 -0.43
C GLU A 41 -11.61 25.99 0.00
N ILE A 42 -11.33 24.72 0.32
CA ILE A 42 -10.03 24.21 0.78
C ILE A 42 -9.68 22.97 -0.04
N GLU A 43 -8.46 22.85 -0.52
CA GLU A 43 -7.99 21.64 -1.19
C GLU A 43 -7.33 20.69 -0.17
N ILE A 44 -7.87 19.47 -0.04
CA ILE A 44 -7.34 18.42 0.83
C ILE A 44 -7.12 17.20 -0.07
N GLU A 45 -5.88 16.70 -0.13
CA GLU A 45 -5.50 15.52 -0.93
C GLU A 45 -5.86 15.61 -2.43
N GLY A 46 -5.82 16.81 -3.00
CA GLY A 46 -6.18 17.03 -4.40
C GLY A 46 -7.70 17.11 -4.66
N ARG A 47 -8.51 17.17 -3.60
CA ARG A 47 -9.97 17.35 -3.68
C ARG A 47 -10.37 18.67 -3.02
N LEU A 48 -11.12 19.48 -3.77
CA LEU A 48 -11.74 20.70 -3.23
C LEU A 48 -12.90 20.35 -2.29
N HIS A 49 -12.82 20.86 -1.08
CA HIS A 49 -13.82 20.78 -0.02
C HIS A 49 -14.41 22.17 0.18
N ARG A 50 -15.75 22.28 0.20
CA ARG A 50 -16.45 23.55 0.40
C ARG A 50 -17.21 23.53 1.73
N ILE A 51 -16.79 24.36 2.68
CA ILE A 51 -17.24 24.34 4.07
C ILE A 51 -18.01 25.62 4.39
N SER A 52 -19.17 25.51 5.04
CA SER A 52 -19.95 26.65 5.53
C SER A 52 -19.36 27.13 6.86
N ILE A 53 -19.13 28.43 7.01
CA ILE A 53 -18.66 29.02 8.27
C ILE A 53 -19.74 29.13 9.35
N PHE A 54 -21.01 28.94 8.98
CA PHE A 54 -22.13 28.93 9.92
C PHE A 54 -22.49 27.53 10.40
N ASP A 55 -21.97 26.51 9.72
CA ASP A 55 -22.24 25.13 10.10
C ASP A 55 -21.24 24.75 11.19
N PRO A 56 -21.71 24.19 12.32
CA PRO A 56 -20.81 23.73 13.38
C PRO A 56 -19.91 22.61 12.82
N LEU A 57 -18.60 22.81 12.91
CA LEU A 57 -17.62 21.82 12.48
C LEU A 57 -17.28 20.89 13.66
N GLU A 58 -17.29 19.60 13.38
CA GLU A 58 -16.81 18.58 14.32
C GLU A 58 -15.29 18.69 14.40
N ILE A 59 -14.79 19.12 15.56
CA ILE A 59 -13.35 19.20 15.82
C ILE A 59 -12.89 17.78 16.13
N ILE A 60 -12.29 17.13 15.13
CA ILE A 60 -11.62 15.85 15.36
C ILE A 60 -10.23 16.18 15.92
N LEU A 61 -10.02 15.89 17.19
CA LEU A 61 -8.70 15.97 17.82
C LEU A 61 -7.82 14.86 17.23
N GLU A 62 -6.50 15.09 17.12
CA GLU A 62 -5.56 14.05 16.64
C GLU A 62 -5.75 12.71 17.36
N ASP A 63 -6.10 12.75 18.65
CA ASP A 63 -6.37 11.57 19.48
C ASP A 63 -7.57 10.74 18.98
N ASP A 64 -8.62 11.34 18.41
CA ASP A 64 -9.79 10.63 17.86
C ASP A 64 -9.58 10.10 16.43
N LEU A 65 -8.72 10.76 15.64
CA LEU A 65 -8.23 10.20 14.37
C LEU A 65 -7.48 8.88 14.61
N THR A 66 -6.71 8.80 15.71
CA THR A 66 -6.02 7.55 16.09
C THR A 66 -6.98 6.42 16.46
N ALA A 67 -8.21 6.75 16.88
CA ALA A 67 -9.23 5.76 17.23
C ALA A 67 -9.99 5.24 16.00
N GLN A 68 -10.24 6.07 14.98
CA GLN A 68 -10.91 5.63 13.75
C GLN A 68 -9.97 4.90 12.76
N GLU A 69 -8.65 5.13 12.87
CA GLU A 69 -7.62 4.29 12.24
C GLU A 69 -7.48 2.89 12.89
N MET A 70 -8.17 2.60 14.00
CA MET A 70 -8.11 1.27 14.63
C MET A 70 -8.94 0.18 13.93
N SER A 71 -9.74 0.49 12.91
CA SER A 71 -10.47 -0.53 12.12
C SER A 71 -9.92 -0.79 10.72
N GLU A 72 -8.95 -0.02 10.22
CA GLU A 72 -8.43 -0.22 8.85
C GLU A 72 -6.91 -0.03 8.67
N CYS A 73 -6.08 -0.04 9.71
CA CYS A 73 -4.64 -0.32 9.55
C CYS A 73 -3.96 -0.67 10.88
N ASN A 74 -4.28 -1.81 11.50
CA ASN A 74 -3.59 -2.24 12.72
C ASN A 74 -2.23 -2.92 12.44
N SER A 75 -1.42 -2.34 11.54
CA SER A 75 -0.01 -2.73 11.29
C SER A 75 1.00 -1.75 11.91
N ASN A 76 0.55 -0.60 12.44
CA ASN A 76 1.40 0.56 12.74
C ASN A 76 1.81 0.73 14.22
N LYS A 77 1.74 -0.31 15.06
CA LYS A 77 2.28 -0.26 16.45
C LYS A 77 3.38 -1.29 16.74
N GLU A 78 3.65 -2.22 15.82
CA GLU A 78 4.69 -3.23 16.05
C GLU A 78 6.04 -2.77 15.50
N LYS A 79 7.09 -2.85 16.32
CA LYS A 79 8.47 -2.58 15.86
C LYS A 79 8.83 -3.56 14.75
N LEU A 80 9.13 -3.01 13.57
CA LEU A 80 9.65 -3.77 12.45
C LEU A 80 11.18 -3.93 12.58
N PHE A 81 11.66 -5.07 12.12
CA PHE A 81 13.07 -5.41 12.06
C PHE A 81 13.48 -5.59 10.60
N LEU A 82 14.62 -5.03 10.24
CA LEU A 82 15.23 -5.23 8.93
C LEU A 82 15.94 -6.60 8.92
N VAL A 83 15.45 -7.52 8.09
CA VAL A 83 16.02 -8.87 7.94
C VAL A 83 16.71 -8.99 6.59
N LEU A 84 17.93 -9.52 6.61
CA LEU A 84 18.66 -9.94 5.42
C LEU A 84 18.53 -11.46 5.26
N PHE A 85 17.92 -11.92 4.18
CA PHE A 85 17.81 -13.34 3.89
C PHE A 85 19.13 -13.95 3.42
N PHE A 86 19.33 -15.23 3.73
CA PHE A 86 20.45 -16.04 3.24
C PHE A 86 20.21 -16.64 1.84
N ASP A 87 19.26 -16.08 1.09
CA ASP A 87 19.02 -16.43 -0.31
C ASP A 87 20.14 -15.93 -1.24
N ASN A 88 20.06 -16.25 -2.54
CA ASN A 88 21.11 -15.88 -3.50
C ASN A 88 21.17 -14.37 -3.76
N LYS A 89 20.03 -13.69 -3.68
CA LYS A 89 19.94 -12.25 -3.98
C LYS A 89 20.27 -11.38 -2.78
N ARG A 90 20.45 -11.99 -1.59
CA ARG A 90 20.63 -11.28 -0.32
C ARG A 90 19.51 -10.27 -0.14
N SER A 91 18.28 -10.76 -0.26
CA SER A 91 17.09 -9.93 -0.21
C SER A 91 16.86 -9.36 1.19
N TRP A 92 16.40 -8.11 1.25
CA TRP A 92 16.06 -7.40 2.47
C TRP A 92 14.55 -7.33 2.64
N GLN A 93 14.05 -7.50 3.87
CA GLN A 93 12.63 -7.39 4.18
C GLN A 93 12.42 -6.81 5.58
N TRP A 94 11.45 -5.91 5.71
CA TRP A 94 10.95 -5.47 7.02
C TRP A 94 9.89 -6.45 7.51
N LEU A 95 10.09 -7.03 8.69
CA LEU A 95 9.16 -7.98 9.32
C LEU A 95 8.95 -7.65 10.81
N PRO A 96 7.74 -7.84 11.35
CA PRO A 96 7.49 -7.77 12.78
C PRO A 96 8.03 -9.02 13.49
N LYS A 97 8.29 -8.90 14.81
CA LYS A 97 8.80 -10.02 15.64
C LYS A 97 7.85 -11.22 15.64
N SER A 98 6.55 -11.00 15.53
CA SER A 98 5.51 -12.05 15.48
C SER A 98 5.68 -13.00 14.28
N LYS A 99 6.40 -12.59 13.24
CA LYS A 99 6.71 -13.40 12.05
C LYS A 99 8.10 -14.05 12.10
N MET A 100 8.80 -13.94 13.23
CA MET A 100 10.16 -14.46 13.40
C MET A 100 10.22 -15.53 14.47
N VAL A 101 11.09 -16.52 14.24
CA VAL A 101 11.40 -17.57 15.21
C VAL A 101 12.92 -17.71 15.24
N PRO A 102 13.56 -17.88 16.42
CA PRO A 102 14.99 -18.12 16.50
C PRO A 102 15.40 -19.35 15.68
N LEU A 103 16.43 -19.19 14.85
CA LEU A 103 16.96 -20.24 13.99
C LEU A 103 18.16 -20.91 14.67
N GLY A 104 18.27 -22.24 14.61
CA GLY A 104 19.41 -22.99 15.16
C GLY A 104 19.34 -23.25 16.66
N VAL A 105 18.20 -22.97 17.30
CA VAL A 105 17.97 -23.20 18.74
C VAL A 105 17.20 -24.51 18.97
N ASP A 106 16.18 -24.79 18.16
CA ASP A 106 15.36 -25.99 18.26
C ASP A 106 15.39 -26.75 16.92
N GLU A 107 16.08 -27.89 16.92
CA GLU A 107 16.25 -28.73 15.73
C GLU A 107 14.92 -29.25 15.17
N THR A 108 13.91 -29.45 16.03
CA THR A 108 12.59 -29.93 15.61
C THR A 108 11.84 -28.85 14.83
N ILE A 109 11.86 -27.62 15.35
CA ILE A 109 11.24 -26.47 14.67
C ILE A 109 11.95 -26.18 13.35
N ASP A 110 13.28 -26.22 13.34
CA ASP A 110 14.08 -26.00 12.13
C ASP A 110 13.78 -27.05 11.05
N LYS A 111 13.71 -28.34 11.43
CA LYS A 111 13.31 -29.42 10.51
C LYS A 111 11.89 -29.20 9.97
N LEU A 112 10.94 -28.82 10.81
CA LEU A 112 9.57 -28.54 10.37
C LEU A 112 9.53 -27.36 9.38
N LYS A 113 10.25 -26.27 9.68
CA LYS A 113 10.33 -25.07 8.84
C LYS A 113 10.99 -25.35 7.49
N MET A 114 12.01 -26.21 7.44
CA MET A 114 12.64 -26.64 6.18
C MET A 114 11.68 -27.42 5.27
N MET A 115 10.66 -28.06 5.83
CA MET A 115 9.69 -28.88 5.10
C MET A 115 8.42 -28.14 4.68
N GLU A 116 8.20 -26.90 5.14
CA GLU A 116 7.02 -26.07 4.85
C GLU A 116 6.87 -25.71 3.35
N GLY A 117 7.96 -25.79 2.57
CA GLY A 117 7.96 -25.46 1.15
C GLY A 117 7.04 -26.35 0.32
N ARG A 118 6.13 -25.73 -0.44
CA ARG A 118 5.13 -26.38 -1.31
C ARG A 118 5.69 -27.33 -2.40
N ASN A 119 6.97 -27.22 -2.75
CA ASN A 119 7.63 -28.10 -3.74
C ASN A 119 9.11 -28.33 -3.40
N SER A 120 9.74 -29.27 -4.10
CA SER A 120 11.13 -29.69 -3.84
C SER A 120 12.16 -28.59 -4.10
N SER A 121 11.93 -27.71 -5.09
CA SER A 121 12.84 -26.61 -5.41
C SER A 121 12.87 -25.57 -4.30
N ILE A 122 11.71 -25.22 -3.74
CA ILE A 122 11.62 -24.32 -2.58
C ILE A 122 12.32 -24.96 -1.37
N ARG A 123 12.02 -26.22 -1.05
CA ARG A 123 12.67 -26.91 0.08
C ARG A 123 14.19 -27.02 -0.10
N LYS A 124 14.68 -27.21 -1.33
CA LYS A 124 16.12 -27.21 -1.62
C LYS A 124 16.73 -25.82 -1.40
N ALA A 125 16.09 -24.76 -1.87
CA ALA A 125 16.56 -23.39 -1.66
C ALA A 125 16.58 -23.00 -0.17
N VAL A 126 15.54 -23.38 0.59
CA VAL A 126 15.47 -23.14 2.04
C VAL A 126 16.59 -23.86 2.79
N ARG A 127 16.86 -25.14 2.47
CA ARG A 127 17.99 -25.88 3.06
C ARG A 127 19.33 -25.20 2.80
N ILE A 128 19.59 -24.76 1.57
CA ILE A 128 20.84 -24.04 1.24
C ILE A 128 20.95 -22.73 2.04
N ALA A 129 19.85 -21.99 2.20
CA ALA A 129 19.82 -20.78 3.01
C ALA A 129 20.06 -21.06 4.50
N PHE A 130 19.51 -22.17 5.02
CA PHE A 130 19.76 -22.65 6.38
C PHE A 130 21.24 -22.97 6.61
N ASP A 131 21.87 -23.74 5.72
CA ASP A 131 23.29 -24.08 5.83
C ASP A 131 24.19 -22.83 5.84
N ARG A 132 23.86 -21.83 5.01
CA ARG A 132 24.54 -20.53 5.00
C ARG A 132 24.37 -19.78 6.33
N ALA A 133 23.19 -19.82 6.93
CA ALA A 133 22.93 -19.20 8.22
C ALA A 133 23.70 -19.89 9.34
N MET A 134 23.76 -21.23 9.34
CA MET A 134 24.52 -22.00 10.33
C MET A 134 26.03 -21.78 10.21
N ASN A 135 26.55 -21.68 8.99
CA ASN A 135 27.95 -21.30 8.76
C ASN A 135 28.25 -19.87 9.26
N HIS A 136 27.31 -18.94 9.09
CA HIS A 136 27.46 -17.59 9.65
C HIS A 136 27.48 -17.63 11.18
N LEU A 137 26.59 -18.41 11.80
CA LEU A 137 26.52 -18.58 13.25
C LEU A 137 27.83 -19.13 13.82
N SER A 138 28.38 -20.19 13.23
CA SER A 138 29.65 -20.78 13.69
C SER A 138 30.83 -19.83 13.55
N ARG A 139 30.82 -18.92 12.57
CA ARG A 139 31.87 -17.91 12.40
C ARG A 139 31.77 -16.77 13.41
N VAL A 140 30.57 -16.41 13.84
CA VAL A 140 30.34 -15.32 14.80
C VAL A 140 30.49 -15.80 16.24
N HIS A 141 30.11 -17.05 16.51
CA HIS A 141 30.09 -17.63 17.86
C HIS A 141 31.11 -18.76 18.06
N GLY A 142 31.97 -19.04 17.09
CA GLY A 142 33.11 -19.91 17.28
C GLY A 142 34.05 -19.25 18.29
N GLU A 143 34.15 -19.84 19.48
CA GLU A 143 35.19 -19.53 20.47
C GLU A 143 36.54 -19.38 19.77
N PRO A 144 37.31 -18.29 20.00
CA PRO A 144 38.71 -18.32 19.68
C PRO A 144 39.32 -19.41 20.55
N ALA A 145 39.67 -20.54 19.94
CA ALA A 145 40.42 -21.59 20.60
C ALA A 145 41.53 -20.92 21.41
N SER A 146 41.51 -21.14 22.72
CA SER A 146 42.36 -20.49 23.69
C SER A 146 43.82 -20.66 23.28
N ASP A 147 44.38 -19.62 22.66
CA ASP A 147 45.77 -19.48 22.28
C ASP A 147 46.57 -19.09 23.54
N LEU A 148 46.61 -20.01 24.52
CA LEU A 148 47.32 -19.85 25.79
C LEU A 148 48.10 -21.11 26.18
N SER A 149 48.58 -21.89 25.20
CA SER A 149 49.44 -23.06 25.47
C SER A 149 50.94 -22.83 25.21
N ASP A 150 51.40 -21.61 24.97
CA ASP A 150 52.84 -21.31 24.86
C ASP A 150 53.31 -20.43 26.03
N ILE A 151 53.49 -21.06 27.20
CA ILE A 151 54.49 -20.70 28.21
C ILE A 151 54.95 -22.01 28.85
N ASP A 152 56.11 -22.50 28.40
CA ASP A 152 57.10 -23.22 29.20
C ASP A 152 58.49 -22.93 28.59
#